data_AF-Q8GPR9-F1
#
_entry.id   AF-Q8GPR9-F1
#
_cell.length_a   1.000
_cell.length_b   1.000
_cell.length_c   1.000
_cell.angle_alpha   90.00
_cell.angle_beta   90.00
_cell.angle_gamma   90.00
#
_symmetry.space_group_name_H-M   'P 1'
#
loop_
_entity.id
_entity.type
_entity.pdbx_description
1 polymer ?
#
loop_
_entity_poly.entity_id
_entity_poly.type
_entity_poly.pdbx_seq_one_letter_code
_entity_poly.pdbx_strand_id
1 'polypeptide(L)'
;MSAPLSPATLYRIDECADLMADACIRDEQGNLIFISVWARDTAIQQFQARLTLSRDEDGLDTFHLITEQGSSVPVFIGTVERLEKRLTRAYRRTLFGSMVNLWLFDRRCVRPDKSSASALALLPHSVTDPTSRLWQLVRDTCPLPLLDHWQAPVLTLLRDHNMLQDLSVALGPVRGIHLQLDVPALTDALGELIRRGVLTAYPPRQPAITDLALQAVA
;
A
#
# COMPACT_ATOMS: atom_id res chain seq x y z
N MET A 1 7.43 -7.66 25.37
CA MET A 1 8.73 -7.07 25.05
C MET A 1 8.53 -6.12 23.89
N SER A 2 8.60 -4.81 24.13
CA SER A 2 8.51 -3.81 23.06
C SER A 2 9.77 -3.90 22.21
N ALA A 3 9.61 -4.12 20.90
CA ALA A 3 10.71 -4.02 19.98
C ALA A 3 11.35 -2.63 20.10
N PRO A 4 12.68 -2.50 20.05
CA PRO A 4 13.31 -1.19 20.02
C PRO A 4 12.79 -0.45 18.77
N LEU A 5 12.21 0.73 18.99
CA LEU A 5 11.90 1.67 17.92
C LEU A 5 13.25 2.07 17.33
N SER A 6 13.60 1.51 16.16
CA SER A 6 14.63 2.11 15.31
C SER A 6 14.33 3.61 15.21
N PRO A 7 15.33 4.51 15.28
CA PRO A 7 15.06 5.94 15.18
C PRO A 7 14.26 6.17 13.90
N ALA A 8 13.01 6.62 14.06
CA ALA A 8 12.14 6.85 12.92
C ALA A 8 12.71 8.04 12.17
N THR A 9 13.33 7.78 11.01
CA THR A 9 13.85 8.82 10.12
C THR A 9 12.71 9.77 9.75
N LEU A 10 12.91 11.05 10.06
CA LEU A 10 12.02 12.12 9.65
C LEU A 10 12.61 12.85 8.45
N TYR A 11 11.81 13.00 7.41
CA TYR A 11 12.13 13.69 6.17
C TYR A 11 11.52 15.09 6.22
N ARG A 12 12.33 16.12 5.92
CA ARG A 12 11.82 17.49 5.82
C ARG A 12 11.08 17.69 4.50
N ILE A 13 10.02 18.48 4.51
CA ILE A 13 9.37 18.97 3.28
C ILE A 13 9.94 20.36 2.99
N ASP A 14 10.64 20.53 1.86
CA ASP A 14 11.39 21.77 1.58
C ASP A 14 10.48 23.00 1.49
N GLU A 15 9.33 22.85 0.82
CA GLU A 15 8.33 23.89 0.63
C GLU A 15 7.48 24.18 1.88
N CYS A 16 7.63 23.36 2.93
CA CYS A 16 6.83 23.38 4.15
C CYS A 16 7.72 23.12 5.38
N ALA A 17 8.48 24.13 5.81
CA ALA A 17 9.50 23.98 6.86
C ALA A 17 9.00 23.45 8.22
N ASP A 18 7.72 23.66 8.54
CA ASP A 18 7.10 23.20 9.79
C ASP A 18 6.57 21.74 9.72
N LEU A 19 6.70 21.09 8.56
CA LEU A 19 6.22 19.73 8.31
C LEU A 19 7.37 18.73 8.25
N MET A 20 7.18 17.59 8.89
CA MET A 20 8.07 16.44 8.83
C MET A 20 7.29 15.21 8.37
N ALA A 21 7.82 14.45 7.41
CA ALA A 21 7.25 13.18 7.00
C ALA A 21 8.02 12.01 7.64
N ASP A 22 7.34 10.95 8.03
CA ASP A 22 7.99 9.70 8.49
C ASP A 22 7.82 8.54 7.49
N ALA A 23 6.94 8.73 6.50
CA ALA A 23 6.72 7.78 5.43
C ALA A 23 6.20 8.46 4.16
N CYS A 24 6.65 8.02 3.00
CA CYS A 24 6.12 8.45 1.71
C CYS A 24 6.22 7.32 0.67
N ILE A 25 5.18 7.10 -0.11
CA ILE A 25 5.15 6.15 -1.23
C ILE A 25 4.71 6.90 -2.48
N ARG A 26 5.43 6.68 -3.57
CA ARG A 26 5.10 7.20 -4.90
C ARG A 26 4.85 6.07 -5.89
N ASP A 27 4.09 6.37 -6.93
CA ASP A 27 4.03 5.51 -8.11
C ASP A 27 5.27 5.71 -9.01
N GLU A 28 5.32 4.96 -10.11
CA GLU A 28 6.42 5.01 -11.09
C GLU A 28 6.53 6.37 -11.79
N GLN A 29 5.45 7.15 -11.84
CA GLN A 29 5.40 8.50 -12.40
C GLN A 29 5.81 9.57 -11.37
N GLY A 30 6.03 9.16 -10.11
CA GLY A 30 6.36 10.04 -9.00
C GLY A 30 5.15 10.66 -8.31
N ASN A 31 3.92 10.27 -8.68
CA ASN A 31 2.71 10.75 -8.03
C ASN A 31 2.59 10.18 -6.62
N LEU A 32 2.02 10.99 -5.73
CA LEU A 32 1.79 10.67 -4.34
C LEU A 32 0.75 9.55 -4.21
N ILE A 33 1.18 8.42 -3.66
CA ILE A 33 0.29 7.32 -3.27
C ILE A 33 -0.02 7.36 -1.79
N PHE A 34 0.97 7.65 -0.96
CA PHE A 34 0.82 7.79 0.48
C PHE A 34 1.86 8.72 1.07
N ILE A 35 1.48 9.52 2.06
CA ILE A 35 2.42 10.23 2.94
C ILE A 35 1.84 10.30 4.34
N SER A 36 2.71 10.15 5.34
CA SER A 36 2.41 10.42 6.75
C SER A 36 3.25 11.62 7.18
N VAL A 37 2.56 12.67 7.62
CA VAL A 37 3.12 13.98 7.93
C VAL A 37 2.78 14.36 9.37
N TRP A 38 3.76 14.92 10.07
CA TRP A 38 3.66 15.42 11.43
C TRP A 38 3.90 16.93 11.45
N ALA A 39 2.96 17.67 12.02
CA ALA A 39 3.14 19.10 12.30
C ALA A 39 2.11 19.61 13.33
N ARG A 40 2.19 20.91 13.64
CA ARG A 40 1.13 21.62 14.38
C ARG A 40 -0.14 21.73 13.54
N ASP A 41 -1.28 21.86 14.21
CA ASP A 41 -2.60 22.02 13.57
C ASP A 41 -2.61 23.07 12.45
N THR A 42 -2.06 24.25 12.71
CA THR A 42 -2.06 25.37 11.75
C THR A 42 -1.24 25.04 10.49
N ALA A 43 -0.09 24.40 10.66
CA ALA A 43 0.76 24.00 9.55
C ALA A 43 0.12 22.88 8.70
N ILE A 44 -0.56 21.92 9.35
CA ILE A 44 -1.35 20.89 8.65
C ILE A 44 -2.51 21.52 7.86
N GLN A 45 -3.21 22.51 8.43
CA GLN A 45 -4.30 23.22 7.74
C GLN A 45 -3.79 24.01 6.54
N GLN A 46 -2.68 24.73 6.69
CA GLN A 46 -2.04 25.45 5.59
C GLN A 46 -1.61 24.49 4.48
N PHE A 47 -0.97 23.38 4.83
CA PHE A 47 -0.58 22.35 3.87
C PHE A 47 -1.79 21.81 3.09
N GLN A 48 -2.88 21.43 3.78
CA GLN A 48 -4.10 20.97 3.11
C GLN A 48 -4.72 22.01 2.19
N ALA A 49 -4.70 23.29 2.58
CA ALA A 49 -5.20 24.37 1.75
C ALA A 49 -4.35 24.51 0.47
N ARG A 50 -3.03 24.53 0.60
CA ARG A 50 -2.10 24.63 -0.55
C ARG A 50 -2.26 23.49 -1.54
N LEU A 51 -2.58 22.27 -1.10
CA LEU A 51 -2.88 21.15 -2.01
C LEU A 51 -4.11 21.39 -2.89
N THR A 52 -5.01 22.30 -2.52
CA THR A 52 -6.26 22.58 -3.27
C THR A 52 -6.22 23.87 -4.08
N LEU A 53 -5.22 24.72 -3.84
CA LEU A 53 -5.07 26.01 -4.50
C LEU A 53 -4.36 25.86 -5.84
N SER A 54 -4.60 26.81 -6.75
CA SER A 54 -3.85 26.90 -8.01
C SER A 54 -2.44 27.43 -7.74
N ARG A 55 -1.49 27.18 -8.66
CA ARG A 55 -0.10 27.68 -8.52
C ARG A 55 -0.03 29.20 -8.30
N ASP A 56 -0.91 29.97 -8.93
CA ASP A 56 -0.98 31.43 -8.80
C ASP A 56 -1.43 31.90 -7.39
N GLU A 57 -1.99 30.99 -6.59
CA GLU A 57 -2.48 31.22 -5.23
C GLU A 57 -1.62 30.51 -4.17
N ASP A 58 -0.32 30.29 -4.45
CA ASP A 58 0.60 29.50 -3.60
C ASP A 58 0.17 28.03 -3.43
N GLY A 59 -0.48 27.50 -4.47
CA GLY A 59 -0.81 26.09 -4.60
C GLY A 59 0.42 25.20 -4.70
N LEU A 60 0.31 24.01 -4.12
CA LEU A 60 1.38 23.02 -4.03
C LEU A 60 1.00 21.78 -4.83
N ASP A 61 1.50 21.68 -6.06
CA ASP A 61 1.29 20.52 -6.93
C ASP A 61 2.47 19.54 -6.91
N THR A 62 3.61 20.00 -6.40
CA THR A 62 4.84 19.23 -6.19
C THR A 62 5.48 19.70 -4.90
N PHE A 63 6.07 18.78 -4.14
CA PHE A 63 6.95 19.13 -3.02
C PHE A 63 8.15 18.20 -2.97
N HIS A 64 9.20 18.58 -2.24
CA HIS A 64 10.44 17.81 -2.14
C HIS A 64 10.65 17.29 -0.73
N LEU A 65 10.90 15.99 -0.63
CA LEU A 65 11.36 15.35 0.60
C LEU A 65 12.88 15.33 0.66
N ILE A 66 13.42 15.92 1.72
CA ILE A 66 14.87 15.94 1.97
C ILE A 66 15.23 14.72 2.82
N THR A 67 16.01 13.82 2.23
CA THR A 67 16.55 12.61 2.88
C THR A 67 17.70 12.95 3.82
N GLU A 68 18.05 12.03 4.73
CA GLU A 68 19.20 12.19 5.64
C GLU A 68 20.52 12.44 4.90
N GLN A 69 20.64 11.91 3.67
CA GLN A 69 21.80 12.07 2.81
C GLN A 69 21.82 13.43 2.08
N GLY A 70 20.83 14.30 2.34
CA GLY A 70 20.66 15.60 1.67
C GLY A 70 20.11 15.50 0.25
N SER A 71 19.75 14.30 -0.23
CA SER A 71 19.09 14.14 -1.53
C SER A 71 17.66 14.64 -1.46
N SER A 72 17.27 15.41 -2.48
CA SER A 72 15.92 15.93 -2.68
C SER A 72 15.10 14.96 -3.54
N VAL A 73 13.98 14.50 -3.01
CA VAL A 73 13.09 13.53 -3.65
C VAL A 73 11.78 14.24 -4.02
N PRO A 74 11.49 14.48 -5.32
CA PRO A 74 10.28 15.18 -5.74
C PRO A 74 9.03 14.30 -5.53
N VAL A 75 7.93 14.88 -5.08
CA VAL A 75 6.64 14.20 -4.89
C VAL A 75 5.58 15.00 -5.61
N PHE A 76 4.98 14.43 -6.64
CA PHE A 76 3.90 15.07 -7.39
C PHE A 76 2.56 14.75 -6.73
N ILE A 77 1.69 15.73 -6.50
CA ILE A 77 0.40 15.51 -5.85
C ILE A 77 -0.56 14.73 -6.76
N GLY A 78 -0.44 14.94 -8.08
CA GLY A 78 -1.35 14.37 -9.06
C GLY A 78 -2.77 14.89 -8.88
N THR A 79 -3.76 14.00 -8.99
CA THR A 79 -5.18 14.33 -8.84
C THR A 79 -5.58 14.39 -7.35
N VAL A 80 -5.65 15.59 -6.79
CA VAL A 80 -5.97 15.84 -5.37
C VAL A 80 -7.27 15.18 -4.95
N GLU A 81 -8.28 15.14 -5.84
CA GLU A 81 -9.57 14.51 -5.57
C GLU A 81 -9.42 13.04 -5.23
N ARG A 82 -8.41 12.35 -5.78
CA ARG A 82 -8.14 10.93 -5.50
C ARG A 82 -7.59 10.70 -4.10
N LEU A 83 -7.05 11.73 -3.45
CA LEU A 83 -6.48 11.62 -2.12
C LEU A 83 -7.57 11.66 -1.04
N GLU A 84 -7.54 10.67 -0.17
CA GLU A 84 -8.27 10.66 1.10
C GLU A 84 -7.33 11.08 2.24
N LYS A 85 -7.91 11.61 3.31
CA LYS A 85 -7.17 12.06 4.49
C LYS A 85 -7.61 11.37 5.77
N ARG A 86 -6.65 11.03 6.63
CA ARG A 86 -6.89 10.62 8.02
C ARG A 86 -6.03 11.46 8.95
N LEU A 87 -6.63 11.94 10.04
CA LEU A 87 -5.98 12.81 10.99
C LEU A 87 -6.03 12.17 12.38
N THR A 88 -4.87 12.08 13.04
CA THR A 88 -4.78 11.65 14.43
C THR A 88 -4.12 12.73 15.26
N ARG A 89 -4.78 13.14 16.35
CA ARG A 89 -4.25 14.08 17.34
C ARG A 89 -3.46 13.30 18.39
N ALA A 90 -2.23 12.93 18.05
CA ALA A 90 -1.40 12.05 18.85
C ALA A 90 -0.97 12.67 20.19
N TYR A 91 -0.62 13.96 20.20
CA TYR A 91 -0.19 14.67 21.41
C TYR A 91 -1.00 15.94 21.61
N ARG A 92 -1.87 15.94 22.62
CA ARG A 92 -2.68 17.10 23.01
C ARG A 92 -1.99 17.81 24.18
N ARG A 93 -2.04 19.15 24.21
CA ARG A 93 -1.51 19.99 25.31
C ARG A 93 -0.01 19.86 25.56
N THR A 94 0.81 19.78 24.51
CA THR A 94 2.27 19.91 24.67
C THR A 94 2.66 21.37 24.86
N LEU A 95 3.88 21.64 25.33
CA LEU A 95 4.45 22.99 25.40
C LEU A 95 4.44 23.73 24.04
N PHE A 96 4.36 22.97 22.94
CA PHE A 96 4.38 23.46 21.57
C PHE A 96 3.00 23.46 20.90
N GLY A 97 1.92 23.21 21.66
CA GLY A 97 0.56 23.07 21.14
C GLY A 97 0.17 21.61 20.89
N SER A 98 -0.78 21.37 20.00
CA SER A 98 -1.20 20.02 19.61
C SER A 98 -0.41 19.55 18.39
N MET A 99 0.18 18.36 18.48
CA MET A 99 0.83 17.69 17.36
C MET A 99 -0.17 16.78 16.66
N VAL A 100 -0.21 16.89 15.34
CA VAL A 100 -1.12 16.17 14.47
C VAL A 100 -0.31 15.27 13.54
N ASN A 101 -0.76 14.04 13.39
CA ASN A 101 -0.37 13.18 12.29
C ASN A 101 -1.47 13.24 11.21
N LEU A 102 -1.09 13.66 10.00
CA LEU A 102 -1.89 13.61 8.79
C LEU A 102 -1.39 12.48 7.90
N TRP A 103 -2.29 11.57 7.54
CA TRP A 103 -2.12 10.66 6.42
C TRP A 103 -2.89 11.18 5.22
N LEU A 104 -2.19 11.29 4.08
CA LEU A 104 -2.80 11.42 2.77
C LEU A 104 -2.52 10.14 1.99
N PHE A 105 -3.53 9.59 1.33
CA PHE A 105 -3.38 8.37 0.53
C PHE A 105 -4.35 8.35 -0.64
N ASP A 106 -3.95 7.70 -1.74
CA ASP A 106 -4.85 7.39 -2.84
C ASP A 106 -6.01 6.52 -2.34
N ARG A 107 -7.26 6.89 -2.67
CA ARG A 107 -8.49 6.15 -2.34
C ARG A 107 -8.44 4.66 -2.71
N ARG A 108 -7.66 4.29 -3.72
CA ARG A 108 -7.43 2.88 -4.13
C ARG A 108 -6.76 2.04 -3.06
N CYS A 109 -6.16 2.66 -2.04
CA CYS A 109 -5.65 1.99 -0.84
C CYS A 109 -6.75 1.45 0.08
N VAL A 110 -7.99 1.94 -0.07
CA VAL A 110 -9.16 1.55 0.74
C VAL A 110 -10.20 0.81 -0.10
N ARG A 111 -10.42 1.25 -1.35
CA ARG A 111 -11.41 0.68 -2.26
C ARG A 111 -10.80 0.46 -3.64
N PRO A 112 -10.77 -0.77 -4.15
CA PRO A 112 -10.36 -1.03 -5.52
C PRO A 112 -11.15 -0.20 -6.53
N ASP A 113 -10.46 0.29 -7.55
CA ASP A 113 -11.10 0.87 -8.72
C ASP A 113 -11.53 -0.26 -9.66
N LYS A 114 -12.82 -0.60 -9.60
CA LYS A 114 -13.41 -1.66 -10.43
C LYS A 114 -13.46 -1.33 -11.91
N SER A 115 -13.41 -0.03 -12.29
CA SER A 115 -13.46 0.38 -13.69
C SER A 115 -12.13 0.11 -14.40
N SER A 116 -11.02 0.33 -13.69
CA SER A 116 -9.66 0.07 -14.19
C SER A 116 -9.07 -1.26 -13.70
N ALA A 117 -9.84 -2.04 -12.94
CA ALA A 117 -9.41 -3.27 -12.27
C ALA A 117 -8.07 -3.09 -11.52
N SER A 118 -7.95 -1.96 -10.81
CA SER A 118 -6.73 -1.55 -10.11
C SER A 118 -6.96 -1.35 -8.61
N ALA A 119 -5.94 -1.63 -7.81
CA ALA A 119 -5.95 -1.38 -6.38
C ALA A 119 -4.54 -1.15 -5.84
N LEU A 120 -4.47 -0.54 -4.66
CA LEU A 120 -3.22 -0.30 -3.95
C LEU A 120 -3.29 -0.92 -2.56
N ALA A 121 -2.16 -1.40 -2.05
CA ALA A 121 -2.05 -1.80 -0.66
C ALA A 121 -0.83 -1.16 0.01
N LEU A 122 -1.07 -0.63 1.21
CA LEU A 122 -0.04 -0.10 2.09
C LEU A 122 0.27 -1.14 3.17
N LEU A 123 1.50 -1.63 3.21
CA LEU A 123 1.97 -2.66 4.12
C LEU A 123 3.12 -2.11 4.97
N PRO A 124 3.11 -2.27 6.30
CA PRO A 124 4.32 -2.05 7.08
C PRO A 124 5.44 -3.01 6.64
N HIS A 125 6.68 -2.54 6.62
CA HIS A 125 7.85 -3.39 6.32
C HIS A 125 8.02 -4.56 7.31
N SER A 126 7.47 -4.44 8.51
CA SER A 126 7.50 -5.49 9.53
C SER A 126 6.59 -6.69 9.24
N VAL A 127 5.69 -6.60 8.25
CA VAL A 127 4.82 -7.72 7.88
C VAL A 127 5.63 -8.74 7.08
N THR A 128 5.88 -9.90 7.69
CA THR A 128 6.66 -11.00 7.08
C THR A 128 5.88 -11.77 6.02
N ASP A 129 4.58 -12.01 6.25
CA ASP A 129 3.71 -12.72 5.32
C ASP A 129 2.47 -11.89 4.96
N PRO A 130 2.49 -11.17 3.83
CA PRO A 130 1.35 -10.40 3.37
C PRO A 130 0.33 -11.22 2.55
N THR A 131 0.54 -12.54 2.38
CA THR A 131 -0.20 -13.38 1.41
C THR A 131 -1.71 -13.28 1.58
N SER A 132 -2.23 -13.45 2.80
CA SER A 132 -3.66 -13.34 3.07
C SER A 132 -4.24 -11.97 2.70
N ARG A 133 -3.49 -10.90 2.96
CA ARG A 133 -3.93 -9.52 2.67
C ARG A 133 -3.88 -9.22 1.17
N LEU A 134 -2.85 -9.69 0.48
CA LEU A 134 -2.76 -9.59 -0.99
C LEU A 134 -3.86 -10.41 -1.67
N TRP A 135 -4.20 -11.58 -1.12
CA TRP A 135 -5.30 -12.37 -1.64
C TRP A 135 -6.65 -11.67 -1.52
N GLN A 136 -6.94 -11.03 -0.39
CA GLN A 136 -8.15 -10.19 -0.26
C GLN A 136 -8.15 -9.08 -1.31
N LEU A 137 -7.03 -8.35 -1.47
CA LEU A 137 -6.91 -7.30 -2.48
C LEU A 137 -7.24 -7.82 -3.89
N VAL A 138 -6.70 -8.98 -4.25
CA VAL A 138 -6.96 -9.62 -5.55
C VAL A 138 -8.44 -10.00 -5.69
N ARG A 139 -9.04 -10.65 -4.69
CA ARG A 139 -10.47 -11.04 -4.73
C ARG A 139 -11.40 -9.83 -4.82
N ASP A 140 -11.09 -8.75 -4.12
CA ASP A 140 -11.92 -7.54 -4.09
C ASP A 140 -11.83 -6.74 -5.40
N THR A 141 -10.72 -6.89 -6.14
CA THR A 141 -10.43 -6.15 -7.37
C THR A 141 -10.80 -6.94 -8.63
N CYS A 142 -10.63 -8.26 -8.61
CA CYS A 142 -10.83 -9.11 -9.77
C CYS A 142 -12.32 -9.29 -10.08
N PRO A 143 -12.76 -9.08 -11.34
CA PRO A 143 -14.15 -9.34 -11.73
C PRO A 143 -14.48 -10.83 -11.90
N LEU A 144 -13.46 -11.70 -11.93
CA LEU A 144 -13.62 -13.14 -12.12
C LEU A 144 -13.83 -13.85 -10.78
N PRO A 145 -14.66 -14.92 -10.72
CA PRO A 145 -14.86 -15.69 -9.50
C PRO A 145 -13.61 -16.52 -9.20
N LEU A 146 -12.82 -16.09 -8.23
CA LEU A 146 -11.63 -16.80 -7.76
C LEU A 146 -11.95 -17.67 -6.54
N LEU A 147 -11.47 -18.92 -6.56
CA LEU A 147 -11.62 -19.87 -5.45
C LEU A 147 -10.46 -19.74 -4.46
N ASP A 148 -10.71 -19.95 -3.17
CA ASP A 148 -9.70 -19.71 -2.13
C ASP A 148 -8.45 -20.58 -2.27
N HIS A 149 -8.60 -21.84 -2.70
CA HIS A 149 -7.45 -22.72 -2.93
C HIS A 149 -6.63 -22.36 -4.18
N TRP A 150 -7.10 -21.41 -5.01
CA TRP A 150 -6.34 -20.86 -6.14
C TRP A 150 -5.34 -19.77 -5.71
N GLN A 151 -5.33 -19.37 -4.43
CA GLN A 151 -4.51 -18.26 -3.93
C GLN A 151 -3.05 -18.32 -4.40
N ALA A 152 -2.34 -19.41 -4.11
CA ALA A 152 -0.92 -19.54 -4.43
C ALA A 152 -0.61 -19.48 -5.94
N PRO A 153 -1.26 -20.30 -6.81
CA PRO A 153 -1.00 -20.22 -8.25
C PRO A 153 -1.42 -18.89 -8.86
N VAL A 154 -2.52 -18.28 -8.40
CA VAL A 154 -2.98 -16.98 -8.92
C VAL A 154 -2.03 -15.85 -8.51
N LEU A 155 -1.60 -15.79 -7.25
CA LEU A 155 -0.64 -14.76 -6.81
C LEU A 155 0.71 -14.89 -7.52
N THR A 156 1.14 -16.13 -7.85
CA THR A 156 2.35 -16.37 -8.63
C THR A 156 2.18 -15.85 -10.06
N LEU A 157 1.10 -16.24 -10.73
CA LEU A 157 0.76 -15.78 -12.08
C LEU A 157 0.67 -14.26 -12.17
N LEU A 158 0.03 -13.60 -11.20
CA LEU A 158 -0.09 -12.13 -11.20
C LEU A 158 1.27 -11.44 -11.08
N ARG A 159 2.23 -12.01 -10.35
CA ARG A 159 3.59 -11.48 -10.28
C ARG A 159 4.35 -11.72 -11.58
N ASP A 160 4.28 -12.93 -12.12
CA ASP A 160 4.97 -13.31 -13.36
C ASP A 160 4.50 -12.46 -14.56
N HIS A 161 3.23 -12.05 -14.56
CA HIS A 161 2.65 -11.18 -15.57
C HIS A 161 2.72 -9.68 -15.22
N ASN A 162 3.48 -9.28 -14.19
CA ASN A 162 3.61 -7.89 -13.73
C ASN A 162 2.27 -7.20 -13.39
N MET A 163 1.24 -7.96 -13.03
CA MET A 163 -0.05 -7.42 -12.59
C MET A 163 -0.06 -7.10 -11.08
N LEU A 164 0.82 -7.73 -10.30
CA LEU A 164 1.00 -7.48 -8.87
C LEU A 164 2.46 -7.14 -8.58
N GLN A 165 2.74 -5.86 -8.29
CA GLN A 165 4.10 -5.34 -8.19
C GLN A 165 4.31 -4.50 -6.93
N ASP A 166 5.55 -4.46 -6.44
CA ASP A 166 5.98 -3.48 -5.44
C ASP A 166 6.10 -2.09 -6.08
N LEU A 167 5.64 -1.06 -5.37
CA LEU A 167 5.94 0.32 -5.73
C LEU A 167 7.41 0.60 -5.45
N SER A 168 8.13 0.99 -6.49
CA SER A 168 9.59 1.08 -6.49
C SER A 168 10.15 2.17 -5.57
N VAL A 169 9.36 3.20 -5.25
CA VAL A 169 9.79 4.28 -4.36
C VAL A 169 8.93 4.33 -3.10
N ALA A 170 9.54 3.88 -2.00
CA ALA A 170 9.00 4.00 -0.66
C ALA A 170 10.08 4.52 0.31
N LEU A 171 9.73 5.55 1.09
CA LEU A 171 10.51 6.09 2.18
C LEU A 171 9.83 5.72 3.51
N GLY A 172 10.64 5.38 4.51
CA GLY A 172 10.15 5.06 5.85
C GLY A 172 9.67 3.61 6.02
N PRO A 173 8.92 3.30 7.10
CA PRO A 173 8.62 1.94 7.52
C PRO A 173 7.43 1.29 6.78
N VAL A 174 7.07 1.79 5.59
CA VAL A 174 5.95 1.30 4.78
C VAL A 174 6.41 0.95 3.37
N ARG A 175 5.80 -0.07 2.77
CA ARG A 175 5.92 -0.39 1.35
C ARG A 175 4.55 -0.33 0.68
N GLY A 176 4.53 0.01 -0.59
CA GLY A 176 3.34 0.03 -1.42
C GLY A 176 3.32 -1.16 -2.36
N ILE A 177 2.14 -1.74 -2.58
CA ILE A 177 1.89 -2.74 -3.61
C ILE A 177 0.86 -2.17 -4.57
N HIS A 178 1.12 -2.34 -5.87
CA HIS A 178 0.20 -2.01 -6.95
C HIS A 178 -0.35 -3.29 -7.58
N LEU A 179 -1.68 -3.37 -7.64
CA LEU A 179 -2.40 -4.39 -8.39
C LEU A 179 -3.06 -3.71 -9.59
N GLN A 180 -2.69 -4.12 -10.80
CA GLN A 180 -3.27 -3.67 -12.05
C GLN A 180 -3.58 -4.89 -12.90
N LEU A 181 -4.86 -5.25 -12.98
CA LEU A 181 -5.27 -6.45 -13.70
C LEU A 181 -5.47 -6.16 -15.19
N ASP A 182 -4.78 -6.90 -16.04
CA ASP A 182 -5.19 -7.08 -17.44
C ASP A 182 -6.20 -8.24 -17.46
N VAL A 183 -7.50 -7.89 -17.40
CA VAL A 183 -8.58 -8.86 -17.26
C VAL A 183 -8.65 -9.85 -18.44
N PRO A 184 -8.51 -9.42 -19.71
CA PRO A 184 -8.38 -10.36 -20.83
C PRO A 184 -7.22 -11.34 -20.67
N ALA A 185 -6.00 -10.85 -20.43
CA ALA A 185 -4.82 -11.73 -20.32
C ALA A 185 -4.93 -12.67 -19.11
N LEU A 186 -5.48 -12.18 -17.99
CA LEU A 186 -5.74 -13.00 -16.80
C LEU A 186 -6.77 -14.10 -17.11
N THR A 187 -7.83 -13.79 -17.84
CA THR A 187 -8.87 -14.77 -18.21
C THR A 187 -8.28 -15.91 -19.01
N ASP A 188 -7.46 -15.61 -20.02
CA ASP A 188 -6.80 -16.60 -20.85
C ASP A 188 -5.82 -17.48 -20.04
N ALA A 189 -5.01 -16.84 -19.19
CA ALA A 189 -4.03 -17.53 -18.37
C ALA A 189 -4.68 -18.45 -17.32
N LEU A 190 -5.76 -18.00 -16.67
CA LEU A 190 -6.55 -18.84 -15.76
C LEU A 190 -7.19 -20.01 -16.50
N GLY A 191 -7.76 -19.77 -17.69
CA GLY A 191 -8.34 -20.82 -18.52
C GLY A 191 -7.32 -21.90 -18.89
N GLU A 192 -6.07 -21.52 -19.16
CA GLU A 192 -4.99 -22.46 -19.44
C GLU A 192 -4.59 -23.29 -18.22
N LEU A 193 -4.48 -22.67 -17.05
CA LEU A 193 -4.20 -23.41 -15.81
C LEU A 193 -5.31 -24.38 -15.45
N ILE A 194 -6.58 -24.06 -15.75
CA ILE A 194 -7.71 -24.98 -15.59
C ILE A 194 -7.59 -26.16 -16.57
N ARG A 195 -7.32 -25.92 -17.86
CA ARG A 195 -7.14 -26.99 -18.86
C ARG A 195 -5.98 -27.93 -18.52
N ARG A 196 -4.92 -27.39 -17.91
CA ARG A 196 -3.75 -28.16 -17.44
C ARG A 196 -3.98 -28.89 -16.11
N GLY A 197 -5.14 -28.71 -15.48
CA GLY A 197 -5.48 -29.34 -14.20
C GLY A 197 -4.75 -28.74 -12.99
N VAL A 198 -4.09 -27.58 -13.14
CA VAL A 198 -3.44 -26.87 -12.03
C VAL A 198 -4.49 -26.18 -11.16
N LEU A 199 -5.49 -25.57 -11.79
CA LEU A 199 -6.65 -24.98 -11.10
C LEU A 199 -7.84 -25.93 -11.21
N THR A 200 -8.37 -26.34 -10.07
CA THR A 200 -9.50 -27.28 -9.98
C THR A 200 -10.72 -26.62 -9.35
N ALA A 201 -11.92 -27.09 -9.67
CA ALA A 201 -13.16 -26.58 -9.05
C ALA A 201 -13.29 -26.94 -7.56
N TYR A 202 -12.61 -27.99 -7.11
CA TYR A 202 -12.63 -28.47 -5.73
C TYR A 202 -11.22 -28.44 -5.14
N PRO A 203 -11.07 -28.12 -3.85
CA PRO A 203 -9.80 -28.22 -3.15
C PRO A 203 -9.20 -29.63 -3.28
N PRO A 204 -7.87 -29.77 -3.37
CA PRO A 204 -7.24 -31.08 -3.37
C PRO A 204 -7.64 -31.84 -2.10
N ARG A 205 -8.03 -33.11 -2.24
CA ARG A 205 -8.30 -33.96 -1.08
C ARG A 205 -7.03 -34.07 -0.26
N GLN A 206 -7.06 -33.56 0.96
CA GLN A 206 -5.99 -33.79 1.92
C GLN A 206 -5.92 -35.30 2.17
N PRO A 207 -4.76 -35.95 1.98
CA PRO A 207 -4.64 -37.37 2.29
C PRO A 207 -4.99 -37.56 3.77
N ALA A 208 -5.89 -38.49 4.05
CA ALA A 208 -6.21 -38.88 5.42
C ALA A 208 -4.90 -39.31 6.08
N ILE A 209 -4.51 -38.62 7.16
CA ILE A 209 -3.43 -39.08 8.03
C ILE A 209 -3.87 -40.47 8.48
N THR A 210 -3.21 -41.49 7.94
CA THR A 210 -3.47 -42.87 8.33
C THR A 210 -2.95 -43.00 9.76
N ASP A 211 -3.85 -43.25 10.70
CA ASP A 211 -3.53 -43.58 12.10
C ASP A 211 -2.53 -44.75 12.11
N LEU A 212 -1.24 -44.42 12.24
CA LEU A 212 -0.15 -45.37 12.37
C LEU A 212 0.37 -45.28 13.81
N ALA A 213 -0.48 -45.68 14.76
CA ALA A 213 -0.08 -45.83 16.15
C ALA A 213 -1.02 -46.82 16.88
N LEU A 214 -0.97 -48.11 16.53
CA LEU A 214 -1.49 -49.19 17.39
C LEU A 214 -0.97 -50.59 16.98
N GLN A 215 0.34 -50.76 16.78
CA GLN A 215 0.98 -52.08 16.88
C GLN A 215 2.39 -51.96 17.43
N ALA A 216 2.49 -51.75 18.74
CA ALA A 216 3.71 -52.01 19.51
C ALA A 216 3.38 -52.34 20.97
N VAL A 217 2.51 -53.34 21.20
CA VAL A 217 2.49 -54.15 22.43
C VAL A 217 1.96 -55.54 22.07
N ALA A 218 2.87 -56.47 21.80
CA ALA A 218 2.73 -57.91 22.04
C ALA A 218 4.12 -58.55 21.96
#